data_AF-A0AAW9SI10-F1
#
_entry.id   AF-A0AAW9SI10-F1
#
_cell.length_a   1.000
_cell.length_b   1.000
_cell.length_c   1.000
_cell.angle_alpha   90.00
_cell.angle_beta   90.00
_cell.angle_gamma   90.00
#
_symmetry.space_group_name_H-M   'P 1'
#
loop_
_entity.id
_entity.type
_entity.pdbx_description
1 polymer ?
#
loop_
_entity_poly.entity_id
_entity_poly.type
_entity_poly.pdbx_seq_one_letter_code
_entity_poly.pdbx_strand_id
1 'polypeptide(L)'
;MPPTKSCARHWEYYHTQRAQCATAPGYGLARSLTQLISYDAYNFAEAFLTQPLQIVAGSAAGSKWMSDDLYARAASGDKTFHTVEGANHMDLYDGAQFVDEAVSVLAPFFREKLGA
;
A
#
# COMPACT_ATOMS: atom_id res chain seq x y z
N MET A 1 6.80 -4.46 24.94
CA MET A 1 5.89 -5.12 23.98
C MET A 1 6.76 -5.74 22.91
N PRO A 2 6.75 -7.06 22.69
CA PRO A 2 7.51 -7.67 21.60
C PRO A 2 7.00 -7.13 20.25
N PRO A 3 7.87 -6.97 19.23
CA PRO A 3 7.43 -6.53 17.92
C PRO A 3 6.38 -7.51 17.38
N THR A 4 5.30 -6.97 16.83
CA THR A 4 4.30 -7.81 16.16
C THR A 4 4.95 -8.55 15.00
N LYS A 5 4.39 -9.72 14.60
CA LYS A 5 4.87 -10.46 13.40
C LYS A 5 4.90 -9.58 12.14
N SER A 6 4.09 -8.52 12.08
CA SER A 6 4.16 -7.52 11.02
C SER A 6 5.44 -6.70 11.11
N CYS A 7 5.71 -6.06 12.26
CA CYS A 7 6.92 -5.24 12.45
C CYS A 7 8.22 -6.03 12.24
N ALA A 8 8.25 -7.31 12.64
CA ALA A 8 9.41 -8.18 12.41
C ALA A 8 9.71 -8.36 10.91
N ARG A 9 8.68 -8.53 10.07
CA ARG A 9 8.83 -8.67 8.61
C ARG A 9 9.25 -7.38 7.92
N HIS A 10 8.85 -6.22 8.45
CA HIS A 10 9.36 -4.93 7.98
C HIS A 10 10.87 -4.83 8.25
N TRP A 11 11.29 -5.15 9.48
CA TRP A 11 12.71 -5.15 9.83
C TRP A 11 13.51 -6.11 8.95
N GLU A 12 13.01 -7.32 8.73
CA GLU A 12 13.65 -8.32 7.87
C GLU A 12 13.88 -7.80 6.44
N TYR A 13 12.88 -7.14 5.85
CA TYR A 13 12.97 -6.61 4.49
C TYR A 13 14.07 -5.54 4.37
N TYR A 14 14.12 -4.57 5.28
CA TYR A 14 15.06 -3.45 5.18
C TYR A 14 16.45 -3.71 5.76
N HIS A 15 16.60 -4.71 6.66
CA HIS A 15 17.84 -4.92 7.43
C HIS A 15 18.46 -6.31 7.29
N THR A 16 18.04 -7.09 6.29
CA THR A 16 18.66 -8.39 5.95
C THR A 16 18.87 -8.53 4.45
N GLN A 17 19.54 -9.60 4.03
CA GLN A 17 19.77 -9.91 2.61
C GLN A 17 18.48 -10.10 1.80
N ARG A 18 17.30 -10.19 2.43
CA ARG A 18 16.01 -10.22 1.72
C ARG A 18 15.87 -9.05 0.74
N ALA A 19 16.08 -7.82 1.20
CA ALA A 19 15.98 -6.62 0.35
C ALA A 19 16.78 -5.40 0.86
N GLN A 20 17.73 -5.56 1.79
CA GLN A 20 18.51 -4.43 2.30
C GLN A 20 19.24 -3.68 1.17
N CYS A 21 19.27 -2.36 1.28
CA CYS A 21 19.99 -1.49 0.35
C CYS A 21 20.69 -0.37 1.13
N ALA A 22 21.95 -0.07 0.77
CA ALA A 22 22.75 0.95 1.46
C ALA A 22 22.11 2.35 1.44
N THR A 23 21.29 2.64 0.42
CA THR A 23 20.58 3.92 0.28
C THR A 23 19.20 3.94 0.94
N ALA A 24 18.77 2.84 1.57
CA ALA A 24 17.47 2.71 2.25
C ALA A 24 17.67 2.30 3.72
N PRO A 25 18.19 3.19 4.58
CA PRO A 25 18.64 2.82 5.93
C PRO A 25 17.50 2.58 6.94
N GLY A 26 16.23 2.76 6.56
CA GLY A 26 15.07 2.42 7.40
C GLY A 26 14.70 3.44 8.49
N TYR A 27 15.24 4.66 8.46
CA TYR A 27 14.86 5.75 9.36
C TYR A 27 14.71 7.09 8.63
N GLY A 28 13.87 7.98 9.19
CA GLY A 28 13.65 9.34 8.71
C GLY A 28 14.17 10.40 9.69
N LEU A 29 14.21 11.66 9.25
CA LEU A 29 14.60 12.77 10.13
C LEU A 29 13.48 13.09 11.13
N ALA A 30 13.82 13.17 12.42
CA ALA A 30 12.85 13.48 13.48
C ALA A 30 12.11 14.82 13.27
N ARG A 31 12.76 15.80 12.62
CA ARG A 31 12.14 17.10 12.28
C ARG A 31 10.90 16.99 11.40
N SER A 32 10.74 15.89 10.66
CA SER A 32 9.58 15.66 9.79
C SER A 32 8.34 15.18 10.56
N LEU A 33 8.51 14.72 11.81
CA LEU A 33 7.44 14.11 12.60
C LEU A 33 6.27 15.08 12.84
N THR A 34 6.55 16.36 13.10
CA THR A 34 5.50 17.37 13.34
C THR A 34 4.60 17.57 12.13
N GLN A 35 5.16 17.46 10.92
CA GLN A 35 4.40 17.54 9.68
C GLN A 35 3.62 16.26 9.42
N LEU A 36 4.25 15.09 9.63
CA LEU A 36 3.62 13.78 9.43
C LEU A 36 2.40 13.57 10.33
N ILE A 37 2.46 14.00 11.60
CA ILE A 37 1.33 13.83 12.54
C ILE A 37 0.09 14.61 12.08
N SER A 38 0.28 15.80 11.52
CA SER A 38 -0.82 16.64 11.03
C SER A 38 -1.20 16.37 9.57
N TYR A 39 -0.53 15.42 8.92
CA TYR A 39 -0.74 15.13 7.50
C TYR A 39 -1.82 14.07 7.31
N ASP A 40 -2.77 14.35 6.41
CA ASP A 40 -3.74 13.39 5.92
C ASP A 40 -3.53 13.21 4.41
N ALA A 41 -3.12 12.00 4.02
CA ALA A 41 -2.86 11.66 2.62
C ALA A 41 -4.12 11.70 1.75
N TYR A 42 -5.31 11.60 2.35
CA TYR A 42 -6.59 11.57 1.64
C TYR A 42 -7.40 12.85 1.85
N ASN A 43 -6.76 13.92 2.36
CA ASN A 43 -7.42 15.20 2.56
C ASN A 43 -8.14 15.66 1.27
N PHE A 44 -9.45 15.90 1.36
CA PHE A 44 -10.35 16.23 0.24
C PHE A 44 -10.49 15.17 -0.87
N ALA A 45 -10.15 13.90 -0.61
CA ALA A 45 -10.38 12.82 -1.58
C ALA A 45 -11.86 12.68 -1.97
N GLU A 46 -12.77 13.03 -1.06
CA GLU A 46 -14.22 13.08 -1.25
C GLU A 46 -14.72 14.15 -2.22
N ALA A 47 -13.85 15.10 -2.58
CA ALA A 47 -14.14 16.14 -3.56
C ALA A 47 -13.28 16.02 -4.82
N PHE A 48 -12.00 15.68 -4.68
CA PHE A 48 -11.02 15.85 -5.77
C PHE A 48 -10.42 14.55 -6.31
N LEU A 49 -10.53 13.41 -5.61
CA LEU A 49 -10.06 12.13 -6.14
C LEU A 49 -11.15 11.47 -6.97
N THR A 50 -11.36 11.98 -8.19
CA THR A 50 -12.43 11.54 -9.11
C THR A 50 -11.94 10.60 -10.21
N GLN A 51 -10.63 10.46 -10.38
CA GLN A 51 -10.00 9.62 -11.39
C GLN A 51 -10.32 8.13 -11.14
N PRO A 52 -10.26 7.27 -12.18
CA PRO A 52 -10.33 5.83 -11.98
C PRO A 52 -9.34 5.36 -10.91
N LEU A 53 -9.80 4.52 -9.99
CA LEU A 53 -9.03 4.11 -8.81
C LEU A 53 -9.07 2.60 -8.62
N GLN A 54 -7.91 1.93 -8.73
CA GLN A 54 -7.75 0.53 -8.36
C GLN A 54 -6.94 0.43 -7.07
N ILE A 55 -7.51 -0.23 -6.06
CA ILE A 55 -6.85 -0.54 -4.79
C ILE A 55 -6.56 -2.03 -4.73
N VAL A 56 -5.37 -2.41 -4.27
CA VAL A 56 -4.99 -3.81 -4.00
C VAL A 56 -4.49 -3.90 -2.56
N ALA A 57 -5.05 -4.81 -1.76
CA ALA A 57 -4.61 -5.04 -0.38
C ALA A 57 -4.73 -6.52 0.00
N GLY A 58 -3.82 -7.00 0.85
CA GLY A 58 -3.87 -8.37 1.35
C GLY A 58 -4.93 -8.55 2.44
N SER A 59 -5.65 -9.68 2.46
CA SER A 59 -6.71 -9.92 3.47
C SER A 59 -6.16 -10.04 4.90
N ALA A 60 -4.90 -10.45 5.07
CA ALA A 60 -4.22 -10.54 6.36
C ALA A 60 -3.35 -9.31 6.68
N ALA A 61 -3.44 -8.23 5.89
CA ALA A 61 -2.65 -7.02 6.10
C ALA A 61 -3.24 -6.18 7.24
N GLY A 62 -2.45 -5.95 8.31
CA GLY A 62 -2.84 -5.03 9.39
C GLY A 62 -3.00 -3.56 8.93
N SER A 63 -2.52 -3.23 7.74
CA SER A 63 -2.67 -1.93 7.08
C SER A 63 -3.93 -1.80 6.23
N LYS A 64 -4.72 -2.88 6.02
CA LYS A 64 -5.84 -2.90 5.07
C LYS A 64 -6.88 -1.82 5.35
N TRP A 65 -7.10 -1.46 6.62
CA TRP A 65 -8.04 -0.42 7.00
C TRP A 65 -7.75 0.94 6.35
N MET A 66 -6.48 1.28 6.04
CA MET A 66 -6.12 2.50 5.32
C MET A 66 -6.58 2.46 3.86
N SER A 67 -6.57 1.28 3.25
CA SER A 67 -7.12 1.05 1.91
C SER A 67 -8.65 1.13 1.93
N ASP A 68 -9.29 0.61 2.98
CA ASP A 68 -10.74 0.70 3.17
C ASP A 68 -11.19 2.16 3.34
N ASP A 69 -10.43 2.97 4.09
CA ASP A 69 -10.68 4.42 4.25
C ASP A 69 -10.55 5.18 2.92
N LEU A 70 -9.50 4.92 2.14
CA LEU A 70 -9.34 5.50 0.80
C LEU A 70 -10.52 5.16 -0.11
N TYR A 71 -10.94 3.88 -0.12
CA TYR A 71 -12.06 3.43 -0.94
C TYR A 71 -13.35 4.14 -0.54
N ALA A 72 -13.60 4.30 0.77
CA ALA A 72 -14.78 4.99 1.27
C ALA A 72 -14.78 6.48 0.91
N ARG A 73 -13.62 7.15 1.06
CA ARG A 73 -13.49 8.61 0.88
C ARG A 73 -13.41 9.05 -0.57
N ALA A 74 -12.79 8.29 -1.47
CA ALA A 74 -12.56 8.74 -2.84
C ALA A 74 -13.87 9.12 -3.58
N ALA A 75 -13.91 10.31 -4.18
CA ALA A 75 -15.03 10.81 -4.98
C ALA A 75 -15.26 10.04 -6.29
N SER A 76 -14.29 9.21 -6.71
CA SER A 76 -14.32 8.45 -7.94
C SER A 76 -15.56 7.56 -8.05
N GLY A 77 -16.28 7.70 -9.16
CA GLY A 77 -17.36 6.79 -9.57
C GLY A 77 -16.87 5.51 -10.23
N ASP A 78 -15.57 5.44 -10.56
CA ASP A 78 -14.91 4.30 -11.22
C ASP A 78 -13.79 3.80 -10.30
N LYS A 79 -14.19 3.21 -9.17
CA LYS A 79 -13.26 2.69 -8.16
C LYS A 79 -13.50 1.22 -7.87
N THR A 80 -12.42 0.47 -7.76
CA THR A 80 -12.41 -0.98 -7.54
C THR A 80 -11.42 -1.34 -6.43
N PHE A 81 -11.74 -2.40 -5.69
CA PHE A 81 -10.92 -2.92 -4.61
C PHE A 81 -10.70 -4.42 -4.83
N HIS A 82 -9.45 -4.82 -5.04
CA HIS A 82 -9.05 -6.22 -5.10
C HIS A 82 -8.39 -6.63 -3.78
N THR A 83 -8.92 -7.70 -3.17
CA THR A 83 -8.31 -8.28 -1.96
C THR A 83 -7.53 -9.52 -2.34
N VAL A 84 -6.23 -9.52 -2.04
CA VAL A 84 -5.35 -10.68 -2.25
C VAL A 84 -5.45 -11.60 -1.04
N GLU A 85 -6.07 -12.76 -1.22
CA GLU A 85 -6.38 -13.65 -0.10
C GLU A 85 -5.13 -14.27 0.53
N GLY A 86 -5.06 -14.23 1.86
CA GLY A 86 -3.94 -14.78 2.65
C GLY A 86 -2.69 -13.89 2.69
N ALA A 87 -2.57 -12.89 1.81
CA ALA A 87 -1.43 -11.98 1.80
C ALA A 87 -1.46 -11.01 2.99
N ASN A 88 -0.30 -10.78 3.60
CA ASN A 88 -0.08 -9.66 4.52
C ASN A 88 0.55 -8.45 3.80
N HIS A 89 0.86 -7.38 4.54
CA HIS A 89 1.46 -6.15 3.98
C HIS A 89 2.77 -6.41 3.22
N MET A 90 3.70 -7.15 3.82
CA MET A 90 5.03 -7.38 3.24
C MET A 90 5.01 -8.42 2.12
N ASP A 91 4.00 -9.29 2.06
CA ASP A 91 3.89 -10.29 1.00
C ASP A 91 3.66 -9.65 -0.37
N LEU A 92 3.00 -8.49 -0.42
CA LEU A 92 2.79 -7.72 -1.65
C LEU A 92 4.03 -6.96 -2.13
N TYR A 93 5.13 -6.96 -1.37
CA TYR A 93 6.38 -6.31 -1.79
C TYR A 93 7.21 -7.22 -2.69
N ASP A 94 7.33 -8.50 -2.34
CA ASP A 94 8.27 -9.43 -2.96
C ASP A 94 7.79 -10.90 -3.00
N GLY A 95 6.60 -11.21 -2.50
CA GLY A 95 6.03 -12.56 -2.58
C GLY A 95 5.54 -12.84 -4.00
N ALA A 96 6.34 -13.54 -4.81
CA ALA A 96 6.12 -13.73 -6.25
C ALA A 96 4.65 -14.00 -6.63
N GLN A 97 4.00 -15.00 -6.03
CA GLN A 97 2.59 -15.32 -6.31
C GLN A 97 1.62 -14.16 -6.06
N PHE A 98 1.86 -13.36 -5.02
CA PHE A 98 0.99 -12.25 -4.64
C PHE A 98 1.28 -11.00 -5.48
N VAL A 99 2.53 -10.80 -5.86
CA VAL A 99 2.94 -9.76 -6.81
C VAL A 99 2.33 -10.05 -8.19
N ASP A 100 2.42 -11.31 -8.66
CA ASP A 100 1.82 -11.73 -9.93
C ASP A 100 0.31 -11.51 -9.94
N GLU A 101 -0.39 -11.85 -8.84
CA GLU A 101 -1.82 -11.58 -8.68
C GLU A 101 -2.11 -10.06 -8.71
N ALA A 102 -1.38 -9.25 -7.96
CA ALA A 102 -1.56 -7.80 -7.95
C ALA A 102 -1.34 -7.19 -9.35
N VAL A 103 -0.30 -7.63 -10.07
CA VAL A 103 -0.03 -7.20 -11.44
C VAL A 103 -1.12 -7.65 -12.40
N SER A 104 -1.69 -8.85 -12.21
CA SER A 104 -2.81 -9.35 -13.03
C SER A 104 -4.05 -8.46 -12.96
N VAL A 105 -4.21 -7.70 -11.88
CA VAL A 105 -5.29 -6.72 -11.68
C VAL A 105 -4.89 -5.32 -12.18
N LEU A 106 -3.68 -4.87 -11.80
CA LEU A 106 -3.21 -3.52 -12.13
C LEU A 106 -2.92 -3.33 -13.62
N ALA A 107 -2.36 -4.33 -14.30
CA ALA A 107 -1.97 -4.21 -15.70
C ALA A 107 -3.17 -4.08 -16.65
N PRO A 108 -4.28 -4.85 -16.52
CA PRO A 108 -5.51 -4.57 -17.26
C PRO A 108 -6.13 -3.22 -16.91
N PHE A 109 -6.19 -2.86 -15.62
CA PHE A 109 -6.73 -1.57 -15.18
C PHE A 109 -6.04 -0.40 -15.88
N PHE A 110 -4.70 -0.35 -15.85
CA PHE A 110 -3.97 0.73 -16.53
C PHE A 110 -4.10 0.68 -18.05
N ARG A 111 -4.15 -0.51 -18.66
CA ARG A 111 -4.40 -0.63 -20.10
C ARG A 111 -5.76 -0.08 -20.50
N GLU A 112 -6.79 -0.29 -19.70
CA GLU A 112 -8.14 0.22 -19.97
C GLU A 112 -8.24 1.73 -19.72
N LYS A 113 -7.68 2.23 -18.60
CA LYS A 113 -7.86 3.62 -18.19
C LYS A 113 -6.86 4.61 -18.79
N LEU A 114 -5.71 4.13 -19.29
CA LEU A 114 -4.66 4.96 -19.89
C LEU A 114 -4.32 4.56 -21.34
N GLY A 115 -4.85 3.45 -21.85
CA GLY A 115 -4.69 3.07 -23.26
C GLY A 115 -5.37 4.10 -24.17
N ALA A 116 -4.63 4.59 -25.16
CA ALA A 116 -5.14 5.49 -26.19
C ALA A 116 -6.16 4.81 -27.11
#